data_AF-A0A1G1YW76-F1
#
_entry.id   AF-A0A1G1YW76-F1
#
_cell.length_a   1.000
_cell.length_b   1.000
_cell.length_c   1.000
_cell.angle_alpha   90.00
_cell.angle_beta   90.00
_cell.angle_gamma   90.00
#
_symmetry.space_group_name_H-M   'P 1'
#
loop_
_entity.id
_entity.type
_entity.pdbx_description
1 polymer ?
#
loop_
_entity_poly.entity_id
_entity_poly.type
_entity_poly.pdbx_seq_one_letter_code
_entity_poly.pdbx_strand_id
1 'polypeptide(L)'
;MYATKPERDTLLGFEISPDIQERVSHIHVFLADNEDTDGVERTVDTVMQTLPSAKLHKITGMGHFTMGDMGTEKFPELKEAALSSS
;
A
#
# COMPACT_ATOMS: atom_id res chain seq x y z
N MET A 1 31.09 -12.76 -10.54
CA MET A 1 29.70 -12.71 -11.04
C MET A 1 28.81 -12.56 -9.83
N TYR A 2 28.16 -11.41 -9.67
CA TYR A 2 27.22 -11.22 -8.56
C TYR A 2 25.96 -12.02 -8.88
N ALA A 3 25.49 -12.83 -7.93
CA ALA A 3 24.19 -13.48 -8.04
C ALA A 3 23.14 -12.38 -8.20
N THR A 4 22.43 -12.39 -9.32
CA THR A 4 21.27 -11.52 -9.53
C THR A 4 20.28 -11.79 -8.41
N LYS A 5 19.94 -10.74 -7.66
CA LYS A 5 18.85 -10.75 -6.67
C LYS A 5 17.64 -11.39 -7.36
N PRO A 6 16.95 -12.39 -6.76
CA PRO A 6 15.81 -13.00 -7.42
C PRO A 6 14.85 -11.88 -7.82
N GLU A 7 14.41 -11.89 -9.09
CA GLU A 7 13.31 -11.06 -9.58
C GLU A 7 12.16 -11.29 -8.60
N ARG A 8 11.90 -10.31 -7.73
CA ARG A 8 10.74 -10.37 -6.86
C ARG A 8 9.63 -9.67 -7.61
N ASP A 9 8.57 -10.40 -7.91
CA ASP A 9 7.37 -9.84 -8.55
C ASP A 9 6.68 -8.79 -7.66
N THR A 10 6.97 -8.80 -6.36
CA THR A 10 6.48 -7.82 -5.38
C THR A 10 7.63 -7.19 -4.60
N LEU A 11 7.37 -6.05 -3.98
CA LEU A 11 8.31 -5.37 -3.07
C LEU A 11 8.44 -6.11 -1.73
N LEU A 12 7.59 -7.10 -1.47
CA LEU A 12 7.58 -7.82 -0.20
C LEU A 12 8.74 -8.82 -0.14
N GLY A 13 9.44 -8.80 0.99
CA GLY A 13 10.44 -9.81 1.33
C GLY A 13 9.90 -10.97 2.16
N PHE A 14 8.58 -11.04 2.34
CA PHE A 14 7.88 -11.93 3.25
C PHE A 14 6.46 -12.24 2.75
N GLU A 15 5.84 -13.25 3.34
CA GLU A 15 4.44 -13.62 3.08
C GLU A 15 3.51 -12.91 4.07
N ILE A 16 2.35 -12.46 3.58
CA ILE A 16 1.34 -11.82 4.41
C ILE A 16 0.50 -12.90 5.07
N SER A 17 0.40 -12.87 6.41
CA SER A 17 -0.45 -13.79 7.15
C SER A 17 -1.92 -13.39 6.99
N PRO A 18 -2.79 -14.23 6.41
CA PRO A 18 -4.18 -13.86 6.15
C PRO A 18 -5.01 -13.69 7.44
N ASP A 19 -4.61 -14.28 8.55
CA ASP A 19 -5.29 -14.14 9.86
C ASP A 19 -5.13 -12.75 10.50
N ILE A 20 -4.22 -11.91 9.98
CA ILE A 20 -4.02 -10.56 10.53
C ILE A 20 -5.31 -9.73 10.50
N GLN A 21 -6.18 -9.98 9.52
CA GLN A 21 -7.46 -9.29 9.37
C GLN A 21 -8.50 -9.67 10.44
N GLU A 22 -8.29 -10.75 11.19
CA GLU A 22 -9.12 -11.11 12.34
C GLU A 22 -8.63 -10.44 13.62
N ARG A 23 -7.38 -9.97 13.62
CA ARG A 23 -6.70 -9.38 14.79
C ARG A 23 -6.83 -7.86 14.84
N VAL A 24 -7.29 -7.24 13.75
CA VAL A 24 -7.50 -5.81 13.62
C VAL A 24 -8.87 -5.54 13.04
N SER A 25 -9.52 -4.45 13.45
CA SER A 25 -10.87 -4.14 12.96
C SER A 25 -10.89 -3.72 11.49
N HIS A 26 -9.86 -2.99 11.04
CA HIS A 26 -9.80 -2.44 9.69
C HIS A 26 -8.36 -2.41 9.17
N ILE A 27 -8.21 -2.68 7.87
CA ILE A 27 -6.94 -2.56 7.14
C ILE A 27 -7.17 -1.60 5.97
N HIS A 28 -6.36 -0.56 5.87
CA HIS A 28 -6.45 0.47 4.84
C HIS A 28 -5.17 0.46 4.01
N VAL A 29 -5.30 0.39 2.69
CA VAL A 29 -4.19 0.42 1.73
C VAL A 29 -4.36 1.67 0.87
N PHE A 30 -3.33 2.49 0.75
CA PHE A 30 -3.34 3.68 -0.08
C PHE A 30 -2.43 3.47 -1.29
N LEU A 31 -2.91 3.81 -2.48
CA LEU A 31 -2.16 3.73 -3.73
C LEU A 31 -2.39 5.01 -4.52
N ALA A 32 -1.33 5.71 -4.89
CA ALA A 32 -1.45 6.81 -5.83
C ALA A 32 -1.65 6.28 -7.26
N ASP A 33 -2.45 6.97 -8.07
CA ASP A 33 -2.69 6.59 -9.47
C ASP A 33 -1.51 6.86 -10.41
N ASN A 34 -0.59 7.73 -9.98
CA ASN A 34 0.64 8.09 -10.68
C ASN A 34 1.89 7.54 -9.97
N GLU A 35 1.73 6.47 -9.19
CA GLU A 35 2.84 5.71 -8.62
C GLU A 35 3.60 4.97 -9.73
N ASP A 36 4.90 5.26 -9.88
CA ASP A 36 5.74 4.78 -10.99
C ASP A 36 6.83 3.80 -10.51
N THR A 37 6.85 3.44 -9.22
CA THR A 37 7.78 2.43 -8.74
C THR A 37 7.35 1.03 -9.19
N ASP A 38 8.24 0.40 -9.95
CA ASP A 38 8.12 -1.00 -10.36
C ASP A 38 7.81 -1.92 -9.16
N GLY A 39 6.74 -2.69 -9.29
CA GLY A 39 6.32 -3.68 -8.30
C GLY A 39 5.37 -3.17 -7.23
N VAL A 40 5.08 -1.87 -7.14
CA VAL A 40 4.06 -1.37 -6.19
C VAL A 40 2.67 -1.91 -6.53
N GLU A 41 2.24 -1.80 -7.79
CA GLU A 41 0.90 -2.29 -8.20
C GLU A 41 0.72 -3.77 -7.90
N ARG A 42 1.69 -4.62 -8.28
CA ARG A 42 1.67 -6.06 -8.00
C ARG A 42 1.67 -6.36 -6.50
N THR A 43 2.38 -5.55 -5.71
CA THR A 43 2.37 -5.67 -4.25
C THR A 43 1.00 -5.36 -3.69
N VAL A 44 0.36 -4.29 -4.14
CA VAL A 44 -1.00 -3.93 -3.75
C VAL A 44 -1.98 -5.03 -4.15
N ASP A 45 -1.90 -5.55 -5.36
CA ASP A 45 -2.75 -6.66 -5.81
C ASP A 45 -2.58 -7.89 -4.91
N THR A 46 -1.34 -8.24 -4.55
CA THR A 46 -1.03 -9.34 -3.62
C THR A 46 -1.64 -9.10 -2.24
N VAL A 47 -1.53 -7.88 -1.71
CA VAL A 47 -2.14 -7.49 -0.43
C VAL A 47 -3.66 -7.63 -0.49
N MET A 48 -4.29 -7.12 -1.54
CA MET A 48 -5.75 -7.14 -1.68
C MET A 48 -6.30 -8.56 -1.90
N GLN A 49 -5.56 -9.43 -2.59
CA GLN A 49 -5.91 -10.84 -2.74
C GLN A 49 -5.76 -11.62 -1.42
N THR A 50 -4.73 -11.31 -0.63
CA THR A 50 -4.44 -12.02 0.64
C THR A 50 -5.34 -11.54 1.78
N LEU A 51 -5.70 -10.26 1.77
CA LEU A 51 -6.48 -9.59 2.81
C LEU A 51 -7.78 -9.03 2.21
N PRO A 52 -8.79 -9.88 1.95
CA PRO A 52 -10.02 -9.46 1.29
C PRO A 52 -10.85 -8.43 2.08
N SER A 53 -10.64 -8.31 3.40
CA SER A 53 -11.29 -7.26 4.20
C SER A 53 -10.58 -5.90 4.13
N ALA A 54 -9.39 -5.84 3.53
CA ALA A 54 -8.67 -4.59 3.37
C ALA A 54 -9.40 -3.65 2.41
N LYS A 55 -9.33 -2.35 2.69
CA LYS A 55 -9.91 -1.30 1.85
C LYS A 55 -8.81 -0.58 1.09
N LEU A 56 -8.86 -0.66 -0.24
CA LEU A 56 -7.99 0.11 -1.13
C LEU A 56 -8.54 1.53 -1.33
N HIS A 57 -7.70 2.52 -1.11
CA HIS A 57 -7.94 3.94 -1.39
C HIS A 57 -7.01 4.35 -2.53
N LYS A 58 -7.58 4.59 -3.71
CA LYS A 58 -6.83 5.13 -4.85
C LYS A 58 -6.85 6.65 -4.77
N ILE A 59 -5.68 7.27 -4.77
CA ILE A 59 -5.51 8.71 -4.58
C ILE A 59 -4.89 9.31 -5.83
N THR A 60 -5.45 10.41 -6.33
CA THR A 60 -4.97 11.00 -7.58
C THR A 60 -3.80 11.96 -7.37
N GLY A 61 -2.73 11.77 -8.15
CA GLY A 61 -1.65 12.75 -8.29
C GLY A 61 -0.76 12.93 -7.06
N MET A 62 -0.71 11.95 -6.15
CA MET A 62 0.08 12.04 -4.91
C MET A 62 1.40 11.25 -4.91
N GLY A 63 1.72 10.55 -6.02
CA GLY A 63 2.95 9.78 -6.19
C GLY A 63 3.28 8.90 -4.98
N HIS A 64 4.53 8.92 -4.51
CA HIS A 64 5.02 8.09 -3.41
C HIS A 64 4.63 8.61 -2.02
N PHE A 65 3.65 9.51 -1.94
CA PHE A 65 3.26 10.20 -0.70
C PHE A 65 4.43 10.89 0.02
N THR A 66 5.43 11.34 -0.75
CA THR A 66 6.54 12.13 -0.23
C THR A 66 6.22 13.62 -0.33
N MET A 67 6.91 14.46 0.45
CA MET A 67 6.79 15.92 0.33
C MET A 67 6.99 16.42 -1.11
N GLY A 68 7.88 15.79 -1.88
CA GLY A 68 8.16 16.15 -3.26
C GLY A 68 6.97 15.90 -4.20
N ASP A 69 6.32 14.74 -4.04
CA ASP A 69 5.19 14.35 -4.89
C ASP A 69 3.88 15.01 -4.43
N MET A 70 3.65 15.10 -3.11
CA MET A 70 2.42 15.66 -2.55
C MET A 70 2.42 17.19 -2.50
N GLY A 71 3.59 17.82 -2.39
CA GLY A 71 3.71 19.28 -2.18
C GLY A 71 3.17 19.79 -0.84
N THR A 72 2.90 18.89 0.11
CA THR A 72 2.32 19.21 1.43
C THR A 72 2.80 18.21 2.49
N GLU A 73 2.87 18.66 3.75
CA GLU A 73 3.17 17.80 4.91
C GLU A 73 1.94 17.05 5.42
N LYS A 74 0.74 17.43 4.97
CA LYS A 74 -0.52 16.88 5.49
C LYS A 74 -1.11 15.89 4.49
N PHE A 75 -1.54 14.74 5.03
CA PHE A 75 -2.31 13.74 4.30
C PHE A 75 -3.71 13.60 4.94
N PRO A 76 -4.67 14.48 4.61
CA PRO A 76 -6.02 14.47 5.20
C PRO A 76 -6.74 13.13 5.07
N GLU A 77 -6.59 12.46 3.93
CA GLU A 77 -7.24 11.19 3.59
C GLU A 77 -6.82 10.07 4.55
N LEU A 78 -5.54 10.05 4.95
CA LEU A 78 -5.05 9.14 5.98
C LEU A 78 -5.72 9.41 7.34
N LYS A 79 -5.83 10.69 7.73
CA LYS A 79 -6.47 11.09 8.98
C LYS A 79 -7.95 10.70 8.99
N GLU A 80 -8.67 10.97 7.89
CA GLU A 80 -10.09 10.63 7.76
C GLU A 80 -10.30 9.12 7.85
N ALA A 81 -9.51 8.33 7.13
CA ALA A 81 -9.59 6.87 7.16
C ALA A 81 -9.31 6.28 8.55
N ALA A 82 -8.36 6.85 9.30
CA ALA A 82 -8.04 6.42 10.65
C ALA A 82 -9.16 6.74 11.65
N LEU A 83 -9.84 7.89 11.48
CA LEU A 83 -10.89 8.34 12.39
C LEU A 83 -12.28 7.82 12.05
N SER A 84 -12.56 7.48 10.78
CA SER A 84 -13.86 6.94 10.35
C SER A 84 -14.17 5.53 10.88
N SER A 85 -13.20 4.91 11.56
CA SER A 85 -13.26 3.55 12.09
C SER A 85 -13.73 3.47 13.55
N SER A 86 -14.31 4.56 14.09
CA SER A 86 -14.76 4.70 15.49
C SER A 86 -16.28 4.67 15.64
#